data_AF-B0TZW5-F1
#
_entry.id   AF-B0TZW5-F1
#
_cell.length_a   1.000
_cell.length_b   1.000
_cell.length_c   1.000
_cell.angle_alpha   90.00
_cell.angle_beta   90.00
_cell.angle_gamma   90.00
#
_symmetry.space_group_name_H-M   'P 1'
#
loop_
_entity.id
_entity.type
_entity.pdbx_description
1 polymer ?
#
loop_
_entity_poly.entity_id
_entity_poly.type
_entity_poly.pdbx_seq_one_letter_code
_entity_poly.pdbx_strand_id
1 'polypeptide(L)'
;MVYKLNGEAELFYRKQSIPKKITHPAKQAIANKNKDNPKKESFFEYDLIKDKRFTEDKFFFHCPITMNFKSSGANKFNDEVNLLLKEKANDVHILSIDRGERHLAYYTLVDSKGNIIKQDTFNIIGNDRMKTNYHDKLAAIEKDRESARKDWKKINNIKEMKEGYLSQVVHEIAKLVIEYNAIVVFEDLNFGFKRGRFKVEKQVYQKLEKMLIEKLNYLVFKDNEFDKAGGVLRAYQLTAPFETFKKMGKQTGVIYYVPAGFTSKICPVTGFVNQLYPKYESVSKSQEFFSKFDKICYNLDKGYFEFSFDYKNFGDKAAKGKWTIASFGSRLINFRNSDKNHNWDTREVYPTKELEKLLKDYSIEYGHGECIKAAICGESDKKFFAKLTSILNSILQMRNSKTGTELDYLISPVADVNGNFFDSRHAPKNMPQDADANGAYHIGLKGLMLLYRIKNNQDGKKLNLVIKNEEYFEFVQNRNKSSKI
;
A
#
# COMPACT_ATOMS: atom_id res chain seq x y z
N MET A 1 40.99 7.10 8.15
CA MET A 1 40.20 8.32 8.33
C MET A 1 38.90 8.15 7.55
N VAL A 2 37.78 7.98 8.27
CA VAL A 2 36.43 7.82 7.70
C VAL A 2 35.74 9.18 7.63
N TYR A 3 35.82 9.95 8.71
CA TYR A 3 35.31 11.32 8.79
C TYR A 3 36.43 12.34 8.58
N LYS A 4 36.19 13.33 7.72
CA LYS A 4 37.09 14.47 7.50
C LYS A 4 36.34 15.78 7.76
N LEU A 5 36.95 16.64 8.55
CA LEU A 5 36.55 18.05 8.68
C LEU A 5 36.92 18.81 7.40
N ASN A 6 36.00 19.60 6.87
CA ASN A 6 36.23 20.40 5.67
C ASN A 6 36.43 21.89 6.04
N GLY A 7 37.01 22.66 5.10
CA GLY A 7 37.01 24.13 5.16
C GLY A 7 35.64 24.72 4.80
N GLU A 8 35.55 26.04 4.60
CA GLU A 8 34.31 26.75 4.26
C GLU A 8 33.21 26.65 5.33
N ALA A 9 33.61 26.68 6.60
CA ALA A 9 32.65 26.81 7.68
C ALA A 9 32.10 28.24 7.75
N GLU A 10 30.82 28.38 8.11
CA GLU A 10 30.12 29.67 8.17
C GLU A 10 29.63 29.95 9.59
N LEU A 11 29.69 31.24 9.99
CA LEU A 11 29.20 31.72 11.28
C LEU A 11 28.07 32.73 11.04
N PHE A 12 26.94 32.53 11.71
CA PHE A 12 25.77 33.39 11.58
C PHE A 12 25.38 33.98 12.93
N TYR A 13 25.01 35.25 12.94
CA TYR A 13 24.35 35.89 14.07
C TYR A 13 22.86 36.02 13.81
N ARG A 14 22.03 35.61 14.77
CA ARG A 14 20.58 35.74 14.68
C ARG A 14 20.05 36.45 15.92
N LYS A 15 19.58 37.68 15.74
CA LYS A 15 18.89 38.47 16.76
C LYS A 15 17.64 37.75 17.28
N GLN A 16 17.26 38.09 18.50
CA GLN A 16 15.99 37.74 19.12
C GLN A 16 14.84 38.16 18.21
N SER A 17 13.86 37.27 18.03
CA SER A 17 12.71 37.50 17.15
C SER A 17 11.37 37.53 17.88
N ILE A 18 11.34 37.10 19.14
CA ILE A 18 10.13 37.11 19.98
C ILE A 18 10.46 37.54 21.42
N PRO A 19 9.56 38.20 22.15
CA PRO A 19 9.78 38.55 23.55
C PRO A 19 9.81 37.29 24.43
N LYS A 20 10.60 37.33 25.50
CA LYS A 20 10.66 36.25 26.49
C LYS A 20 9.38 36.23 27.32
N LYS A 21 8.62 35.12 27.27
CA LYS A 21 7.40 34.92 28.06
C LYS A 21 7.34 33.51 28.62
N ILE A 22 7.22 33.39 29.94
CA ILE A 22 7.02 32.09 30.62
C ILE A 22 5.68 31.51 30.15
N THR A 23 5.71 30.29 29.61
CA THR A 23 4.51 29.62 29.08
C THR A 23 3.89 28.71 30.14
N HIS A 24 4.73 27.98 30.87
CA HIS A 24 4.33 27.20 32.03
C HIS A 24 5.30 27.50 33.18
N PRO A 25 4.82 28.07 34.30
CA PRO A 25 5.64 28.32 35.48
C PRO A 25 6.14 27.03 36.13
N ALA A 26 7.28 27.13 36.80
CA ALA A 26 7.80 26.09 37.68
C ALA A 26 6.77 25.68 38.74
N LYS A 27 6.86 24.41 39.15
CA LYS A 27 6.02 23.81 40.20
C LYS A 27 4.51 23.87 39.94
N GLN A 28 4.12 23.93 38.67
CA GLN A 28 2.73 23.82 38.23
C GLN A 28 2.54 22.60 37.34
N ALA A 29 1.42 21.90 37.52
CA ALA A 29 1.08 20.76 36.70
C ALA A 29 0.75 21.20 35.26
N ILE A 30 1.29 20.48 34.27
CA ILE A 30 1.08 20.73 32.85
C ILE A 30 0.41 19.51 32.25
N ALA A 31 -0.77 19.69 31.64
CA ALA A 31 -1.47 18.61 30.97
C ALA A 31 -0.64 18.00 29.83
N ASN A 32 -0.48 16.69 29.85
CA ASN A 32 0.18 15.96 28.76
C ASN A 32 -0.74 15.88 27.55
N LYS A 33 -0.16 16.13 26.36
CA LYS A 33 -0.94 16.27 25.11
C LYS A 33 -1.26 14.94 24.43
N ASN A 34 -0.49 13.88 24.70
CA ASN A 34 -0.77 12.57 24.12
C ASN A 34 -1.80 11.85 24.98
N LYS A 35 -2.97 11.54 24.39
CA LYS A 35 -4.07 10.84 25.07
C LYS A 35 -3.67 9.42 25.48
N ASP A 36 -2.73 8.81 24.75
CA ASP A 36 -2.23 7.46 25.05
C ASP A 36 -1.13 7.46 26.12
N ASN A 37 -0.76 8.63 26.66
CA ASN A 37 0.22 8.69 27.74
C ASN A 37 -0.42 8.26 29.07
N PRO A 38 0.11 7.23 29.77
CA PRO A 38 -0.41 6.83 31.08
C PRO A 38 -0.37 7.97 32.12
N LYS A 39 0.61 8.89 31.99
CA LYS A 39 0.74 10.07 32.85
C LYS A 39 -0.11 11.21 32.26
N LYS A 40 -1.14 11.67 32.98
CA LYS A 40 -2.04 12.74 32.53
C LYS A 40 -1.42 14.14 32.59
N GLU A 41 -0.55 14.38 33.57
CA GLU A 41 0.07 15.68 33.79
C GLU A 41 1.55 15.52 34.17
N SER A 42 2.35 16.55 33.89
CA SER A 42 3.78 16.58 34.22
C SER A 42 4.09 17.79 35.07
N PHE A 43 5.01 17.61 36.02
CA PHE A 43 5.45 18.64 36.96
C PHE A 43 6.94 18.87 36.78
N PHE A 44 7.39 20.12 36.86
CA PHE A 44 8.78 20.51 36.65
C PHE A 44 9.21 21.55 37.68
N GLU A 45 10.43 21.44 38.20
CA GLU A 45 11.03 22.39 39.15
C GLU A 45 11.44 23.73 38.52
N TYR A 46 11.30 23.86 37.20
CA TYR A 46 11.77 25.00 36.41
C TYR A 46 10.72 25.43 35.40
N ASP A 47 10.80 26.69 34.96
CA ASP A 47 9.89 27.25 33.95
C ASP A 47 10.09 26.61 32.57
N LEU A 48 8.98 26.42 31.85
CA LEU A 48 9.00 26.11 30.43
C LEU A 48 8.58 27.33 29.61
N ILE A 49 9.47 27.73 28.70
CA ILE A 49 9.30 28.85 27.79
C ILE A 49 9.12 28.29 26.38
N LYS A 50 7.94 28.45 25.80
CA LYS A 50 7.70 28.10 24.39
C LYS A 50 8.63 28.91 23.50
N ASP A 51 9.26 28.24 22.53
CA ASP A 51 10.15 28.87 21.56
C ASP A 51 11.34 29.63 22.22
N LYS A 52 11.77 29.23 23.43
CA LYS A 52 12.88 29.83 24.21
C LYS A 52 14.10 30.19 23.36
N ARG A 53 14.49 29.29 22.45
CA ARG A 53 15.65 29.49 21.57
C ARG A 53 15.55 30.71 20.65
N PHE A 54 14.39 31.37 20.52
CA PHE A 54 14.14 32.59 19.73
C PHE A 54 13.97 33.86 20.59
N THR A 55 13.97 33.73 21.93
CA THR A 55 13.80 34.85 22.87
C THR A 55 15.12 35.52 23.24
N GLU A 56 16.20 35.17 22.54
CA GLU A 56 17.58 35.58 22.84
C GLU A 56 18.40 35.56 21.53
N ASP A 57 19.38 36.44 21.48
CA ASP A 57 20.37 36.50 20.40
C ASP A 57 21.24 35.24 20.42
N LYS A 58 21.56 34.69 19.24
CA LYS A 58 22.36 33.47 19.12
C LYS A 58 23.35 33.52 17.97
N PHE A 59 24.50 32.90 18.20
CA PHE A 59 25.45 32.53 17.15
C PHE A 59 25.17 31.09 16.69
N PHE A 60 25.29 30.85 15.38
CA PHE A 60 25.18 29.54 14.76
C PHE A 60 26.43 29.24 13.96
N PHE A 61 26.89 27.99 14.03
CA PHE A 61 28.07 27.52 13.32
C PHE A 61 27.69 26.37 12.39
N HIS A 62 27.87 26.56 11.08
CA HIS A 62 27.66 25.53 10.07
C HIS A 62 29.02 24.99 9.63
N CYS A 63 29.23 23.70 9.82
CA CYS A 63 30.53 23.07 9.62
C CYS A 63 30.41 21.86 8.68
N PRO A 64 30.93 21.94 7.45
CA PRO A 64 30.87 20.84 6.50
C PRO A 64 31.84 19.71 6.88
N ILE A 65 31.38 18.47 6.69
CA ILE A 65 32.19 17.26 6.89
C ILE A 65 32.06 16.33 5.68
N THR A 66 33.09 15.53 5.42
CA THR A 66 33.07 14.44 4.45
C THR A 66 33.04 13.11 5.18
N MET A 67 32.05 12.27 4.88
CA MET A 67 31.95 10.90 5.37
C MET A 67 32.50 9.93 4.32
N ASN A 68 33.08 8.81 4.75
CA ASN A 68 33.80 7.87 3.90
C ASN A 68 34.88 8.54 3.03
N PHE A 69 35.68 9.41 3.64
CA PHE A 69 36.64 10.29 2.94
C PHE A 69 37.60 9.59 1.98
N LYS A 70 37.99 8.35 2.27
CA LYS A 70 38.92 7.58 1.43
C LYS A 70 38.25 6.82 0.28
N SER A 71 36.92 6.75 0.26
CA SER A 71 36.19 6.02 -0.77
C SER A 71 36.06 6.86 -2.04
N SER A 72 36.18 6.22 -3.20
CA SER A 72 35.72 6.80 -4.45
C SER A 72 34.18 6.87 -4.47
N GLY A 73 33.60 7.79 -5.26
CA GLY A 73 32.16 7.87 -5.43
C GLY A 73 31.54 6.55 -5.92
N ALA A 74 30.22 6.41 -5.73
CA ALA A 74 29.49 5.20 -6.12
C ALA A 74 29.57 4.96 -7.64
N ASN A 75 30.06 3.79 -8.06
CA ASN A 75 30.13 3.36 -9.45
C ASN A 75 29.49 1.97 -9.56
N LYS A 76 28.57 1.76 -10.50
CA LYS A 76 27.85 0.48 -10.70
C LYS A 76 27.26 -0.12 -9.41
N PHE A 77 26.84 0.72 -8.47
CA PHE A 77 26.34 0.33 -7.16
C PHE A 77 25.21 -0.72 -7.21
N ASN A 78 24.29 -0.57 -8.17
CA ASN A 78 23.19 -1.53 -8.37
C ASN A 78 23.70 -2.92 -8.79
N ASP A 79 24.79 -3.00 -9.55
CA ASP A 79 25.36 -4.28 -9.99
C ASP A 79 25.95 -5.04 -8.80
N GLU A 80 26.64 -4.34 -7.89
CA GLU A 80 27.15 -4.92 -6.64
C GLU A 80 26.02 -5.42 -5.73
N VAL A 81 24.95 -4.63 -5.57
CA VAL A 81 23.77 -5.06 -4.82
C VAL A 81 23.12 -6.29 -5.45
N ASN A 82 22.95 -6.30 -6.77
CA ASN A 82 22.34 -7.43 -7.47
C ASN A 82 23.21 -8.70 -7.38
N LEU A 83 24.54 -8.56 -7.39
CA LEU A 83 25.47 -9.68 -7.17
C LEU A 83 25.29 -10.28 -5.77
N LEU A 84 25.26 -9.43 -4.74
CA LEU A 84 25.01 -9.86 -3.36
C LEU A 84 23.65 -10.55 -3.20
N LEU A 85 22.60 -9.99 -3.82
CA LEU A 85 21.25 -10.56 -3.77
C LEU A 85 21.16 -11.88 -4.54
N LYS A 86 21.93 -12.06 -5.61
CA LYS A 86 22.01 -13.34 -6.33
C LYS A 86 22.58 -14.44 -5.43
N GLU A 87 23.64 -14.14 -4.68
CA GLU A 87 24.27 -15.06 -3.73
C GLU A 87 23.37 -15.38 -2.53
N LYS A 88 22.67 -14.37 -2.00
CA LYS A 88 21.86 -14.47 -0.77
C LYS A 88 20.36 -14.61 -1.01
N ALA A 89 19.94 -14.93 -2.24
CA ALA A 89 18.53 -14.85 -2.67
C ALA A 89 17.53 -15.61 -1.79
N ASN A 90 17.97 -16.70 -1.12
CA ASN A 90 17.09 -17.51 -0.29
C ASN A 90 16.78 -16.87 1.08
N ASP A 91 17.65 -15.98 1.56
CA ASP A 91 17.58 -15.36 2.90
C ASP A 91 17.05 -13.90 2.86
N VAL A 92 16.82 -13.38 1.65
CA VAL A 92 16.34 -12.02 1.43
C VAL A 92 14.83 -11.95 1.62
N HIS A 93 14.40 -11.04 2.49
CA HIS A 93 13.00 -10.66 2.61
C HIS A 93 12.67 -9.48 1.68
N ILE A 94 11.38 -9.25 1.48
CA ILE A 94 10.90 -8.13 0.68
C ILE A 94 9.97 -7.30 1.55
N LEU A 95 10.40 -6.07 1.83
CA LEU A 95 9.59 -5.05 2.50
C LEU A 95 8.91 -4.19 1.43
N SER A 96 7.67 -4.52 1.11
CA SER A 96 6.85 -3.76 0.18
C SER A 96 6.02 -2.71 0.88
N ILE A 97 5.98 -1.51 0.30
CA ILE A 97 5.27 -0.37 0.88
C ILE A 97 4.27 0.17 -0.12
N ASP A 98 2.99 0.08 0.23
CA ASP A 98 1.88 0.67 -0.52
C ASP A 98 1.42 1.98 0.10
N ARG A 99 0.66 2.73 -0.68
CA ARG A 99 -0.04 3.94 -0.27
C ARG A 99 -1.54 3.75 -0.49
N GLY A 100 -2.32 4.11 0.51
CA GLY A 100 -3.79 4.06 0.43
C GLY A 100 -4.41 5.41 0.68
N GLU A 101 -5.70 5.54 0.36
CA GLU A 101 -6.51 6.70 0.76
C GLU A 101 -6.69 6.73 2.30
N ARG A 102 -6.53 5.57 2.95
CA ARG A 102 -6.72 5.35 4.40
C ARG A 102 -5.41 5.34 5.19
N HIS A 103 -4.34 4.87 4.55
CA HIS A 103 -3.02 4.75 5.16
C HIS A 103 -2.01 5.60 4.43
N LEU A 104 -1.32 6.46 5.17
CA LEU A 104 -0.23 7.30 4.67
C LEU A 104 0.87 6.44 4.01
N ALA A 105 1.17 5.31 4.65
CA ALA A 105 1.92 4.20 4.08
C ALA A 105 1.51 2.91 4.83
N TYR A 106 1.40 1.81 4.10
CA TYR A 106 1.15 0.47 4.63
C TYR A 106 2.29 -0.44 4.17
N TYR A 107 2.79 -1.31 5.02
CA TYR A 107 3.83 -2.24 4.63
C TYR A 107 3.43 -3.69 4.82
N THR A 108 4.01 -4.52 3.96
CA THR A 108 4.06 -5.98 4.14
C THR A 108 5.50 -6.41 4.00
N LEU A 109 5.92 -7.28 4.90
CA LEU A 109 7.20 -7.95 4.88
C LEU A 109 6.95 -9.40 4.49
N VAL A 110 7.48 -9.82 3.34
CA VAL A 110 7.32 -11.18 2.83
C VAL A 110 8.65 -11.91 2.76
N ASP A 111 8.62 -13.23 2.99
CA ASP A 111 9.78 -14.09 2.81
C ASP A 111 10.02 -14.44 1.32
N SER A 112 11.08 -15.20 1.05
CA SER A 112 11.45 -15.67 -0.29
C SER A 112 10.45 -16.65 -0.92
N LYS A 113 9.46 -17.13 -0.15
CA LYS A 113 8.34 -17.97 -0.62
C LYS A 113 7.05 -17.16 -0.81
N GLY A 114 7.08 -15.89 -0.44
CA GLY A 114 5.95 -14.97 -0.48
C GLY A 114 4.93 -15.22 0.63
N ASN A 115 5.33 -15.74 1.79
CA ASN A 115 4.51 -15.70 3.00
C ASN A 115 4.65 -14.34 3.68
N ILE A 116 3.56 -13.79 4.22
CA ILE A 116 3.64 -12.58 5.02
C ILE A 116 4.21 -12.90 6.41
N ILE A 117 5.30 -12.24 6.77
CA ILE A 117 5.95 -12.30 8.09
C ILE A 117 5.42 -11.19 9.01
N LYS A 118 5.29 -9.98 8.47
CA LYS A 118 4.69 -8.81 9.15
C LYS A 118 3.85 -8.01 8.17
N GLN A 119 2.77 -7.41 8.67
CA GLN A 119 1.96 -6.46 7.94
C GLN A 119 1.40 -5.45 8.93
N ASP A 120 1.56 -4.16 8.67
CA ASP A 120 1.05 -3.11 9.55
C ASP A 120 1.00 -1.75 8.83
N THR A 121 0.34 -0.78 9.46
CA THR A 121 0.28 0.60 8.99
C THR A 121 1.39 1.45 9.60
N PHE A 122 1.96 2.35 8.79
CA PHE A 122 2.80 3.43 9.30
C PHE A 122 2.00 4.66 9.73
N ASN A 123 0.66 4.59 9.87
CA ASN A 123 -0.12 5.70 10.41
C ASN A 123 0.23 5.97 11.89
N ILE A 124 0.54 4.92 12.65
CA ILE A 124 0.81 4.99 14.08
C ILE A 124 2.29 4.69 14.30
N ILE A 125 3.02 5.67 14.83
CA ILE A 125 4.44 5.51 15.16
C ILE A 125 4.67 5.79 16.64
N GLY A 126 5.53 5.01 17.27
CA GLY A 126 5.85 5.14 18.68
C GLY A 126 6.55 3.91 19.22
N ASN A 127 6.67 3.83 20.54
CA ASN A 127 7.15 2.65 21.26
C ASN A 127 6.00 2.04 22.06
N ASP A 128 6.28 0.94 22.77
CA ASP A 128 5.27 0.23 23.58
C ASP A 128 4.62 1.10 24.66
N ARG A 129 5.28 2.18 25.08
CA ARG A 129 4.78 3.11 26.10
C ARG A 129 3.91 4.23 25.53
N MET A 130 4.22 4.70 24.32
CA MET A 130 3.54 5.85 23.71
C MET A 130 3.47 5.69 22.20
N LYS A 131 2.26 5.72 21.67
CA LYS A 131 1.96 5.75 20.24
C LYS A 131 1.47 7.12 19.82
N THR A 132 1.69 7.46 18.56
CA THR A 132 1.19 8.68 17.94
C THR A 132 0.58 8.34 16.60
N ASN A 133 -0.73 8.58 16.46
CA ASN A 133 -1.40 8.53 15.17
C ASN A 133 -1.10 9.82 14.38
N TYR A 134 -0.28 9.71 13.33
CA TYR A 134 0.06 10.80 12.43
C TYR A 134 -0.99 11.03 11.34
N HIS A 135 -1.81 10.02 11.03
CA HIS A 135 -2.91 10.17 10.08
C HIS A 135 -3.92 11.21 10.58
N ASP A 136 -4.41 11.05 11.82
CA ASP A 136 -5.37 11.99 12.43
C ASP A 136 -4.78 13.40 12.55
N LYS A 137 -3.50 13.50 12.93
CA LYS A 137 -2.79 14.78 13.05
C LYS A 137 -2.69 15.50 11.72
N LEU A 138 -2.33 14.79 10.65
CA LEU A 138 -2.23 15.38 9.32
C LEU A 138 -3.61 15.75 8.77
N ALA A 139 -4.64 14.92 8.97
CA ALA A 139 -6.01 15.21 8.59
C ALA A 139 -6.56 16.45 9.31
N ALA A 140 -6.32 16.58 10.61
CA ALA A 140 -6.70 17.77 11.40
C ALA A 140 -6.02 19.05 10.88
N ILE A 141 -4.71 18.98 10.60
CA ILE A 141 -3.97 20.11 10.03
C ILE A 141 -4.52 20.48 8.65
N GLU A 142 -4.90 19.52 7.82
CA GLU A 142 -5.48 19.79 6.50
C GLU A 142 -6.85 20.48 6.61
N LYS A 143 -7.70 20.02 7.53
CA LYS A 143 -8.99 20.67 7.83
C LYS A 143 -8.80 22.11 8.33
N ASP A 144 -7.87 22.33 9.25
CA ASP A 144 -7.54 23.66 9.79
C ASP A 144 -6.99 24.60 8.71
N ARG A 145 -6.27 24.07 7.71
CA ARG A 145 -5.78 24.86 6.59
C ARG A 145 -6.89 25.24 5.62
N GLU A 146 -7.85 24.35 5.39
CA GLU A 146 -9.01 24.66 4.56
C GLU A 146 -9.89 25.73 5.20
N SER A 147 -10.15 25.63 6.52
CA SER A 147 -10.87 26.66 7.26
C SER A 147 -10.10 27.97 7.31
N ALA A 148 -8.79 27.94 7.59
CA ALA A 148 -7.96 29.15 7.61
C ALA A 148 -7.90 29.86 6.25
N ARG A 149 -7.97 29.12 5.13
CA ARG A 149 -8.07 29.71 3.78
C ARG A 149 -9.39 30.45 3.56
N LYS A 150 -10.49 29.87 4.03
CA LYS A 150 -11.83 30.49 3.95
C LYS A 150 -11.94 31.71 4.85
N ASP A 151 -11.25 31.68 5.99
CA ASP A 151 -11.28 32.72 7.04
C ASP A 151 -10.12 33.74 6.94
N TRP A 152 -9.28 33.67 5.91
CA TRP A 152 -8.05 34.49 5.75
C TRP A 152 -7.12 34.50 6.98
N LYS A 153 -7.05 33.39 7.72
CA LYS A 153 -6.14 33.20 8.86
C LYS A 153 -4.77 32.71 8.38
N LYS A 154 -3.73 32.96 9.20
CA LYS A 154 -2.37 32.46 8.94
C LYS A 154 -2.35 30.93 8.85
N ILE A 155 -1.90 30.41 7.71
CA ILE A 155 -1.85 28.98 7.42
C ILE A 155 -0.58 28.38 8.05
N ASN A 156 -0.75 27.48 9.03
CA ASN A 156 0.36 26.80 9.70
C ASN A 156 1.12 25.83 8.78
N ASN A 157 2.40 25.57 9.10
CA ASN A 157 3.33 24.85 8.24
C ASN A 157 3.14 23.32 8.31
N ILE A 158 2.36 22.77 7.37
CA ILE A 158 2.12 21.32 7.27
C ILE A 158 3.36 20.55 6.79
N LYS A 159 4.29 21.22 6.10
CA LYS A 159 5.47 20.59 5.50
C LYS A 159 6.37 19.99 6.57
N GLU A 160 6.66 20.72 7.63
CA GLU A 160 7.52 20.28 8.73
C GLU A 160 6.88 19.12 9.50
N MET A 161 5.56 19.12 9.67
CA MET A 161 4.84 18.01 10.29
C MET A 161 4.91 16.73 9.45
N LYS A 162 4.81 16.86 8.12
CA LYS A 162 4.98 15.74 7.17
C LYS A 162 6.42 15.22 7.21
N GLU A 163 7.41 16.10 7.18
CA GLU A 163 8.83 15.70 7.27
C GLU A 163 9.16 15.05 8.62
N GLY A 164 8.59 15.56 9.72
CA GLY A 164 8.69 14.97 11.05
C GLY A 164 8.12 13.55 11.08
N TYR A 165 6.90 13.35 10.56
CA TYR A 165 6.30 12.02 10.38
C TYR A 165 7.21 11.08 9.58
N LEU A 166 7.62 11.50 8.38
CA LEU A 166 8.43 10.70 7.47
C LEU A 166 9.78 10.32 8.08
N SER A 167 10.38 11.18 8.90
CA SER A 167 11.63 10.85 9.61
C SER A 167 11.48 9.62 10.52
N GLN A 168 10.30 9.44 11.14
CA GLN A 168 10.03 8.30 12.00
C GLN A 168 9.80 7.04 11.15
N VAL A 169 9.01 7.15 10.06
CA VAL A 169 8.78 6.03 9.14
C VAL A 169 10.08 5.53 8.51
N VAL A 170 10.97 6.43 8.08
CA VAL A 170 12.30 6.08 7.54
C VAL A 170 13.13 5.30 8.56
N HIS A 171 13.04 5.65 9.85
CA HIS A 171 13.74 4.90 10.90
C HIS A 171 13.16 3.49 11.08
N GLU A 172 11.83 3.34 11.08
CA GLU A 172 11.18 2.02 11.17
C GLU A 172 11.53 1.13 9.97
N ILE A 173 11.48 1.69 8.76
CA ILE A 173 11.89 0.97 7.54
C ILE A 173 13.36 0.54 7.64
N ALA A 174 14.26 1.43 8.06
CA ALA A 174 15.68 1.08 8.19
C ALA A 174 15.92 -0.05 9.19
N LYS A 175 15.18 -0.09 10.30
CA LYS A 175 15.23 -1.22 11.25
C LYS A 175 14.79 -2.53 10.58
N LEU A 176 13.64 -2.52 9.91
CA LEU A 176 13.11 -3.71 9.22
C LEU A 176 14.05 -4.22 8.12
N VAL A 177 14.66 -3.31 7.34
CA VAL A 177 15.63 -3.66 6.29
C VAL A 177 16.82 -4.43 6.87
N ILE A 178 17.38 -3.96 7.99
CA ILE A 178 18.54 -4.60 8.61
C ILE A 178 18.16 -5.87 9.37
N GLU A 179 17.04 -5.87 10.11
CA GLU A 179 16.58 -7.02 10.90
C GLU A 179 16.29 -8.24 10.01
N TYR A 180 15.74 -8.02 8.81
CA TYR A 180 15.29 -9.09 7.92
C TYR A 180 16.13 -9.28 6.66
N ASN A 181 17.27 -8.59 6.53
CA ASN A 181 18.06 -8.53 5.28
C ASN A 181 17.16 -8.24 4.07
N ALA A 182 16.29 -7.24 4.20
CA ALA A 182 15.19 -7.02 3.29
C ALA A 182 15.56 -6.04 2.16
N ILE A 183 15.08 -6.32 0.94
CA ILE A 183 14.97 -5.28 -0.10
C ILE A 183 13.68 -4.49 0.09
N VAL A 184 13.66 -3.23 -0.33
CA VAL A 184 12.48 -2.36 -0.26
C VAL A 184 11.83 -2.26 -1.63
N VAL A 185 10.51 -2.39 -1.71
CA VAL A 185 9.78 -2.32 -2.99
C VAL A 185 8.66 -1.29 -2.90
N PHE A 186 8.70 -0.32 -3.79
CA PHE A 186 7.68 0.72 -3.96
C PHE A 186 6.96 0.59 -5.30
N GLU A 187 5.79 1.22 -5.41
CA GLU A 187 5.14 1.40 -6.70
C GLU A 187 5.89 2.39 -7.59
N ASP A 188 6.10 2.03 -8.86
CA ASP A 188 6.48 2.99 -9.89
C ASP A 188 5.26 3.77 -10.36
N LEU A 189 5.21 5.00 -9.89
CA LEU A 189 4.19 5.94 -10.27
C LEU A 189 4.62 6.65 -11.55
N ASN A 190 4.19 6.16 -12.72
CA ASN A 190 4.40 6.91 -13.97
C ASN A 190 3.75 8.30 -13.92
N PHE A 191 4.35 9.28 -14.61
CA PHE A 191 3.93 10.70 -14.61
C PHE A 191 2.46 10.95 -15.01
N GLY A 192 1.83 10.04 -15.77
CA GLY A 192 0.41 10.13 -16.20
C GLY A 192 -0.61 9.80 -15.11
N PHE A 193 -0.40 8.70 -14.35
CA PHE A 193 -1.25 8.31 -13.21
C PHE A 193 -1.18 9.35 -12.07
N LYS A 194 -0.07 10.08 -12.04
CA LYS A 194 0.32 11.15 -11.10
C LYS A 194 -0.40 12.50 -11.29
N ARG A 195 -1.30 12.68 -12.28
CA ARG A 195 -2.03 13.94 -12.53
C ARG A 195 -3.46 13.98 -11.96
N GLY A 196 -4.11 12.84 -11.75
CA GLY A 196 -5.58 12.79 -11.62
C GLY A 196 -6.18 12.70 -10.22
N ARG A 197 -5.53 12.05 -9.23
CA ARG A 197 -6.24 11.66 -7.99
C ARG A 197 -5.88 12.38 -6.68
N PHE A 198 -4.62 12.59 -6.30
CA PHE A 198 -4.34 13.27 -5.02
C PHE A 198 -3.02 14.05 -5.09
N LYS A 199 -3.07 15.38 -5.26
CA LYS A 199 -1.86 16.24 -5.31
C LYS A 199 -1.07 16.21 -3.98
N VAL A 200 -1.76 15.97 -2.86
CA VAL A 200 -1.20 16.11 -1.50
C VAL A 200 -0.55 14.81 -0.99
N GLU A 201 -1.20 13.65 -1.16
CA GLU A 201 -0.66 12.32 -0.80
C GLU A 201 0.56 11.96 -1.66
N LYS A 202 0.54 12.34 -2.95
CA LYS A 202 1.66 12.16 -3.87
C LYS A 202 2.95 12.80 -3.35
N GLN A 203 2.87 13.98 -2.73
CA GLN A 203 4.05 14.68 -2.23
C GLN A 203 4.66 13.97 -1.02
N VAL A 204 3.83 13.38 -0.15
CA VAL A 204 4.28 12.65 1.05
C VAL A 204 5.05 11.40 0.64
N TYR A 205 4.53 10.62 -0.31
CA TYR A 205 5.16 9.38 -0.74
C TYR A 205 6.48 9.60 -1.50
N GLN A 206 6.52 10.57 -2.42
CA GLN A 206 7.80 10.92 -3.09
C GLN A 206 8.82 11.46 -2.07
N LYS A 207 8.37 12.21 -1.06
CA LYS A 207 9.26 12.68 0.00
C LYS A 207 9.75 11.52 0.86
N LEU A 208 8.92 10.51 1.16
CA LEU A 208 9.30 9.27 1.84
C LEU A 208 10.40 8.56 1.07
N GLU A 209 10.18 8.28 -0.23
CA GLU A 209 11.16 7.64 -1.11
C GLU A 209 12.51 8.38 -1.06
N LYS A 210 12.49 9.70 -1.27
CA LYS A 210 13.71 10.52 -1.24
C LYS A 210 14.41 10.47 0.12
N MET A 211 13.69 10.67 1.22
CA MET A 211 14.27 10.67 2.57
C MET A 211 14.82 9.29 2.94
N LEU A 212 14.18 8.21 2.48
CA LEU A 212 14.68 6.85 2.68
C LEU A 212 15.98 6.63 1.91
N ILE A 213 16.03 7.01 0.63
CA ILE A 213 17.27 6.94 -0.17
C ILE A 213 18.39 7.74 0.50
N GLU A 214 18.13 9.00 0.87
CA GLU A 214 19.11 9.84 1.54
C GLU A 214 19.58 9.23 2.87
N LYS A 215 18.69 8.58 3.62
CA LYS A 215 19.06 7.90 4.86
C LYS A 215 19.88 6.63 4.63
N LEU A 216 19.58 5.87 3.58
CA LEU A 216 20.26 4.62 3.23
C LEU A 216 21.61 4.83 2.53
N ASN A 217 21.90 6.05 2.05
CA ASN A 217 23.24 6.41 1.58
C ASN A 217 24.29 6.33 2.71
N TYR A 218 23.86 6.59 3.94
CA TYR A 218 24.69 6.52 5.15
C TYR A 218 23.85 6.22 6.39
N LEU A 219 23.66 4.94 6.68
CA LEU A 219 22.81 4.43 7.75
C LEU A 219 23.64 4.03 8.97
N VAL A 220 23.47 4.79 10.05
CA VAL A 220 24.02 4.53 11.38
C VAL A 220 22.88 4.26 12.37
N PHE A 221 23.04 3.22 13.19
CA PHE A 221 22.24 2.97 14.38
C PHE A 221 23.01 3.46 15.61
N LYS A 222 22.36 4.30 16.42
CA LYS A 222 23.01 5.02 17.52
C LYS A 222 23.44 4.10 18.66
N ASP A 223 22.76 2.98 18.80
CA ASP A 223 23.00 1.99 19.86
C ASP A 223 24.09 0.98 19.46
N ASN A 224 24.54 0.99 18.21
CA ASN A 224 25.61 0.12 17.75
C ASN A 224 26.97 0.64 18.23
N GLU A 225 27.86 -0.30 18.56
CA GLU A 225 29.25 0.00 18.87
C GLU A 225 29.95 0.79 17.76
N PHE A 226 30.86 1.68 18.17
CA PHE A 226 31.50 2.67 17.30
C PHE A 226 32.15 2.08 16.02
N ASP A 227 32.86 0.95 16.14
CA ASP A 227 33.58 0.29 15.03
C ASP A 227 32.95 -1.04 14.56
N LYS A 228 31.65 -1.26 14.86
CA LYS A 228 30.90 -2.40 14.33
C LYS A 228 30.02 -1.98 13.15
N ALA A 229 29.59 -2.95 12.34
CA ALA A 229 28.69 -2.69 11.21
C ALA A 229 27.41 -1.98 11.69
N GLY A 230 27.02 -0.92 10.98
CA GLY A 230 25.94 -0.02 11.38
C GLY A 230 26.30 0.98 12.47
N GLY A 231 27.50 0.91 13.05
CA GLY A 231 28.06 1.92 13.95
C GLY A 231 28.61 3.13 13.20
N VAL A 232 29.08 4.12 13.96
CA VAL A 232 29.54 5.41 13.42
C VAL A 232 30.67 5.24 12.40
N LEU A 233 31.69 4.42 12.65
CA LEU A 233 32.80 4.24 11.70
C LEU A 233 32.49 3.28 10.55
N ARG A 234 31.44 2.47 10.65
CA ARG A 234 31.09 1.43 9.66
C ARG A 234 29.60 1.45 9.33
N ALA A 235 29.11 2.63 8.95
CA ALA A 235 27.73 2.83 8.53
C ALA A 235 27.38 1.96 7.32
N TYR A 236 26.13 1.49 7.26
CA TYR A 236 25.62 0.82 6.07
C TYR A 236 25.45 1.83 4.94
N GLN A 237 25.77 1.42 3.71
CA GLN A 237 25.45 2.14 2.49
C GLN A 237 24.64 1.20 1.61
N LEU A 238 23.33 1.40 1.56
CA LEU A 238 22.39 0.50 0.87
C LEU A 238 21.78 1.14 -0.39
N THR A 239 22.06 2.42 -0.62
CA THR A 239 21.64 3.17 -1.81
C THR A 239 22.77 4.07 -2.32
N ALA A 240 22.73 4.36 -3.61
CA ALA A 240 23.58 5.36 -4.23
C ALA A 240 23.03 6.78 -3.99
N PRO A 241 23.88 7.83 -4.05
CA PRO A 241 23.45 9.22 -3.92
C PRO A 241 22.24 9.56 -4.80
N PHE A 242 21.25 10.25 -4.23
CA PHE A 242 20.06 10.65 -4.95
C PHE A 242 20.39 11.73 -5.98
N GLU A 243 20.07 11.48 -7.26
CA GLU A 243 20.14 12.49 -8.31
C GLU A 243 18.78 13.11 -8.60
N THR A 244 17.93 12.36 -9.31
CA THR A 244 16.54 12.74 -9.61
C THR A 244 15.71 11.47 -9.80
N PHE A 245 14.41 11.54 -9.52
CA PHE A 245 13.48 10.42 -9.78
C PHE A 245 13.52 9.91 -11.22
N LYS A 246 13.81 10.77 -12.20
CA LYS A 246 13.90 10.36 -13.61
C LYS A 246 15.13 9.48 -13.88
N LYS A 247 16.26 9.77 -13.20
CA LYS A 247 17.54 9.06 -13.41
C LYS A 247 17.65 7.75 -12.65
N MET A 248 16.93 7.58 -11.52
CA MET A 248 16.99 6.35 -10.72
C MET A 248 16.40 5.13 -11.43
N GLY A 249 15.55 5.31 -12.44
CA GLY A 249 14.96 4.20 -13.19
C GLY A 249 14.13 3.27 -12.29
N LYS A 250 14.45 1.99 -12.29
CA LYS A 250 13.70 0.93 -11.56
C LYS A 250 14.40 0.42 -10.29
N GLN A 251 15.61 0.89 -10.02
CA GLN A 251 16.41 0.44 -8.88
C GLN A 251 17.36 1.53 -8.40
N THR A 252 17.41 1.75 -7.09
CA THR A 252 18.47 2.50 -6.42
C THR A 252 18.94 1.69 -5.21
N GLY A 253 20.08 1.01 -5.37
CA GLY A 253 20.58 0.05 -4.40
C GLY A 253 19.57 -1.06 -4.09
N VAL A 254 19.23 -1.20 -2.81
CA VAL A 254 18.25 -2.19 -2.31
C VAL A 254 16.79 -1.79 -2.51
N ILE A 255 16.52 -0.62 -3.09
CA ILE A 255 15.16 -0.12 -3.35
C ILE A 255 14.78 -0.39 -4.82
N TYR A 256 13.64 -1.02 -5.04
CA TYR A 256 13.10 -1.36 -6.35
C TYR A 256 11.73 -0.72 -6.59
N TYR A 257 11.42 -0.43 -7.86
CA TYR A 257 10.17 0.19 -8.28
C TYR A 257 9.41 -0.69 -9.27
N VAL A 258 8.20 -1.13 -8.90
CA VAL A 258 7.37 -2.06 -9.69
C VAL A 258 6.06 -1.42 -10.15
N PRO A 259 5.48 -1.81 -11.30
CA PRO A 259 4.23 -1.20 -11.76
C PRO A 259 3.07 -1.39 -10.76
N ALA A 260 2.27 -0.35 -10.53
CA ALA A 260 1.09 -0.38 -9.64
C ALA A 260 -0.12 -1.17 -10.19
N GLY A 261 -0.08 -1.60 -11.46
CA GLY A 261 -1.21 -2.29 -12.09
C GLY A 261 -1.54 -3.61 -11.39
N PHE A 262 -2.82 -3.85 -11.10
CA PHE A 262 -3.33 -5.14 -10.59
C PHE A 262 -2.75 -5.60 -9.24
N THR A 263 -2.51 -4.68 -8.31
CA THR A 263 -2.02 -4.99 -6.95
C THR A 263 -3.14 -5.03 -5.90
N SER A 264 -4.11 -4.11 -5.94
CA SER A 264 -5.14 -4.04 -4.88
C SER A 264 -6.37 -4.93 -5.11
N LYS A 265 -6.85 -5.06 -6.36
CA LYS A 265 -8.10 -5.77 -6.72
C LYS A 265 -7.83 -7.14 -7.34
N ILE A 266 -7.13 -7.99 -6.61
CA ILE A 266 -6.71 -9.33 -7.03
C ILE A 266 -6.77 -10.29 -5.84
N CYS A 267 -7.18 -11.54 -6.08
CA CYS A 267 -7.20 -12.59 -5.07
C CYS A 267 -5.77 -13.00 -4.69
N PRO A 268 -5.35 -12.91 -3.41
CA PRO A 268 -4.00 -13.29 -3.01
C PRO A 268 -3.73 -14.80 -3.09
N VAL A 269 -4.79 -15.62 -3.11
CA VAL A 269 -4.68 -17.09 -3.17
C VAL A 269 -4.73 -17.61 -4.60
N THR A 270 -5.65 -17.11 -5.42
CA THR A 270 -5.85 -17.66 -6.78
C THR A 270 -5.23 -16.81 -7.87
N GLY A 271 -4.87 -15.55 -7.59
CA GLY A 271 -4.46 -14.59 -8.61
C GLY A 271 -5.59 -14.13 -9.52
N PHE A 272 -6.86 -14.41 -9.17
CA PHE A 272 -8.02 -13.94 -9.91
C PHE A 272 -8.11 -12.41 -9.86
N VAL A 273 -8.33 -11.80 -11.02
CA VAL A 273 -8.61 -10.38 -11.18
C VAL A 273 -9.83 -10.23 -12.08
N ASN A 274 -10.74 -9.31 -11.74
CA ASN A 274 -11.86 -8.97 -12.62
C ASN A 274 -11.33 -8.20 -13.83
N GLN A 275 -11.46 -8.79 -15.02
CA GLN A 275 -11.28 -8.05 -16.28
C GLN A 275 -12.56 -7.99 -17.12
N LEU A 276 -13.68 -8.57 -16.66
CA LEU A 276 -14.95 -8.55 -17.40
C LEU A 276 -15.54 -7.15 -17.47
N TYR A 277 -15.59 -6.43 -16.34
CA TYR A 277 -16.19 -5.08 -16.19
C TYR A 277 -17.56 -4.94 -16.90
N PRO A 278 -18.53 -5.83 -16.59
CA PRO A 278 -19.79 -5.86 -17.31
C PRO A 278 -20.60 -4.58 -17.09
N LYS A 279 -21.15 -4.01 -18.15
CA LYS A 279 -22.01 -2.84 -18.11
C LYS A 279 -23.27 -3.11 -18.93
N TYR A 280 -24.42 -2.81 -18.35
CA TYR A 280 -25.68 -2.90 -19.09
C TYR A 280 -25.72 -1.77 -20.14
N GLU A 281 -25.99 -2.14 -21.39
CA GLU A 281 -26.16 -1.21 -22.51
C GLU A 281 -27.51 -1.44 -23.20
N SER A 282 -27.76 -2.67 -23.63
CA SER A 282 -29.03 -3.10 -24.22
C SER A 282 -29.30 -4.57 -23.90
N VAL A 283 -30.53 -5.01 -24.16
CA VAL A 283 -30.94 -6.41 -24.04
C VAL A 283 -30.07 -7.31 -24.93
N SER A 284 -29.98 -7.00 -26.22
CA SER A 284 -29.17 -7.77 -27.18
C SER A 284 -27.70 -7.90 -26.78
N LYS A 285 -27.06 -6.81 -26.33
CA LYS A 285 -25.67 -6.86 -25.85
C LYS A 285 -25.52 -7.66 -24.56
N SER A 286 -26.53 -7.66 -23.71
CA SER A 286 -26.54 -8.46 -22.48
C SER A 286 -26.68 -9.94 -22.80
N GLN A 287 -27.60 -10.31 -23.71
CA GLN A 287 -27.72 -11.69 -24.21
C GLN A 287 -26.41 -12.17 -24.85
N GLU A 288 -25.77 -11.34 -25.68
CA GLU A 288 -24.46 -11.64 -26.28
C GLU A 288 -23.41 -11.86 -25.20
N PHE A 289 -23.35 -10.99 -24.18
CA PHE A 289 -22.40 -11.11 -23.07
C PHE A 289 -22.61 -12.39 -22.25
N PHE A 290 -23.86 -12.71 -21.85
CA PHE A 290 -24.15 -13.88 -21.04
C PHE A 290 -24.02 -15.20 -21.83
N SER A 291 -24.24 -15.18 -23.15
CA SER A 291 -24.04 -16.36 -24.00
C SER A 291 -22.58 -16.82 -24.09
N LYS A 292 -21.61 -15.89 -23.91
CA LYS A 292 -20.16 -16.16 -23.93
C LYS A 292 -19.64 -16.93 -22.71
N PHE A 293 -20.45 -17.04 -21.65
CA PHE A 293 -20.13 -17.93 -20.52
C PHE A 293 -20.22 -19.38 -20.96
N ASP A 294 -19.31 -20.21 -20.45
CA ASP A 294 -19.35 -21.64 -20.71
C ASP A 294 -20.60 -22.25 -20.05
N LYS A 295 -20.75 -21.97 -18.75
CA LYS A 295 -21.86 -22.47 -17.91
C LYS A 295 -22.29 -21.42 -16.87
N ILE A 296 -23.58 -21.34 -16.62
CA ILE A 296 -24.17 -20.58 -15.50
C ILE A 296 -25.16 -21.53 -14.84
N CYS A 297 -24.87 -22.04 -13.64
CA CYS A 297 -25.67 -23.07 -13.00
C CYS A 297 -25.75 -22.82 -11.49
N TYR A 298 -26.81 -23.31 -10.84
CA TYR A 298 -26.91 -23.31 -9.39
C TYR A 298 -26.27 -24.58 -8.82
N ASN A 299 -25.41 -24.43 -7.82
CA ASN A 299 -24.79 -25.56 -7.15
C ASN A 299 -25.60 -25.94 -5.90
N LEU A 300 -26.37 -27.04 -5.96
CA LEU A 300 -27.26 -27.46 -4.89
C LEU A 300 -26.50 -27.81 -3.60
N ASP A 301 -25.39 -28.51 -3.71
CA ASP A 301 -24.59 -28.95 -2.56
C ASP A 301 -24.02 -27.76 -1.79
N LYS A 302 -23.70 -26.68 -2.51
CA LYS A 302 -23.00 -25.51 -1.97
C LYS A 302 -23.91 -24.30 -1.75
N GLY A 303 -25.12 -24.30 -2.29
CA GLY A 303 -26.12 -23.25 -2.13
C GLY A 303 -25.73 -21.91 -2.75
N TYR A 304 -25.04 -21.89 -3.90
CA TYR A 304 -24.70 -20.66 -4.63
C TYR A 304 -24.65 -20.87 -6.16
N PHE A 305 -24.72 -19.77 -6.91
CA PHE A 305 -24.59 -19.80 -8.36
C PHE A 305 -23.12 -19.77 -8.79
N GLU A 306 -22.79 -20.53 -9.82
CA GLU A 306 -21.47 -20.60 -10.44
C GLU A 306 -21.54 -20.10 -11.89
N PHE A 307 -20.65 -19.16 -12.24
CA PHE A 307 -20.49 -18.64 -13.60
C PHE A 307 -19.10 -19.06 -14.10
N SER A 308 -19.07 -20.07 -14.96
CA SER A 308 -17.84 -20.58 -15.56
C SER A 308 -17.61 -19.92 -16.92
N PHE A 309 -16.40 -19.42 -17.15
CA PHE A 309 -16.03 -18.74 -18.38
C PHE A 309 -14.54 -18.86 -18.70
N ASP A 310 -14.19 -18.65 -19.96
CA ASP A 310 -12.83 -18.44 -20.44
C ASP A 310 -12.67 -16.97 -20.86
N TYR A 311 -11.67 -16.28 -20.32
CA TYR A 311 -11.44 -14.86 -20.65
C TYR A 311 -11.28 -14.61 -22.15
N LYS A 312 -10.78 -15.60 -22.92
CA LYS A 312 -10.61 -15.49 -24.37
C LYS A 312 -11.93 -15.19 -25.10
N ASN A 313 -13.07 -15.60 -24.54
CA ASN A 313 -14.39 -15.40 -25.16
C ASN A 313 -14.89 -13.95 -25.00
N PHE A 314 -14.25 -13.14 -24.15
CA PHE A 314 -14.68 -11.77 -23.79
C PHE A 314 -13.76 -10.67 -24.35
N GLY A 315 -12.93 -11.00 -25.35
CA GLY A 315 -12.05 -10.08 -26.07
C GLY A 315 -10.58 -10.17 -25.67
N ASP A 316 -9.76 -9.29 -26.25
CA ASP A 316 -8.29 -9.30 -26.08
C ASP A 316 -7.89 -8.64 -24.76
N LYS A 317 -7.92 -9.43 -23.69
CA LYS A 317 -7.59 -9.01 -22.33
C LYS A 317 -6.33 -9.74 -21.88
N ALA A 318 -5.43 -9.02 -21.20
CA ALA A 318 -4.14 -9.55 -20.73
C ALA A 318 -4.30 -10.75 -19.76
N ALA A 319 -5.45 -10.88 -19.07
CA ALA A 319 -5.75 -12.10 -18.31
C ALA A 319 -6.21 -13.22 -19.24
N LYS A 320 -5.44 -14.31 -19.23
CA LYS A 320 -5.82 -15.58 -19.85
C LYS A 320 -6.37 -16.54 -18.80
N GLY A 321 -7.13 -17.53 -19.23
CA GLY A 321 -7.50 -18.68 -18.40
C GLY A 321 -9.00 -18.81 -18.13
N LYS A 322 -9.36 -20.03 -17.73
CA LYS A 322 -10.71 -20.42 -17.33
C LYS A 322 -10.93 -20.14 -15.86
N TRP A 323 -12.10 -19.59 -15.54
CA TRP A 323 -12.48 -19.23 -14.18
C TRP A 323 -13.93 -19.61 -13.92
N THR A 324 -14.19 -20.03 -12.69
CA THR A 324 -15.55 -20.18 -12.16
C THR A 324 -15.70 -19.21 -11.00
N ILE A 325 -16.52 -18.17 -11.20
CA ILE A 325 -16.87 -17.23 -10.13
C ILE A 325 -18.17 -17.68 -9.47
N ALA A 326 -18.29 -17.49 -8.17
CA ALA A 326 -19.45 -17.87 -7.38
C ALA A 326 -20.13 -16.66 -6.73
N SER A 327 -21.44 -16.73 -6.52
CA SER A 327 -22.22 -15.72 -5.81
C SER A 327 -22.05 -15.72 -4.28
N PHE A 328 -21.02 -16.41 -3.79
CA PHE A 328 -20.72 -16.62 -2.37
C PHE A 328 -20.34 -15.31 -1.62
N GLY A 329 -20.75 -15.25 -0.36
CA GLY A 329 -20.43 -14.19 0.58
C GLY A 329 -21.22 -12.89 0.37
N SER A 330 -21.16 -11.99 1.34
CA SER A 330 -21.78 -10.67 1.24
C SER A 330 -20.88 -9.67 0.51
N ARG A 331 -21.47 -8.55 0.10
CA ARG A 331 -20.79 -7.39 -0.52
C ARG A 331 -21.33 -6.11 0.07
N LEU A 332 -20.52 -5.06 0.07
CA LEU A 332 -20.92 -3.71 0.44
C LEU A 332 -21.09 -2.84 -0.81
N ILE A 333 -22.28 -2.31 -1.02
CA ILE A 333 -22.57 -1.44 -2.16
C ILE A 333 -22.79 -0.02 -1.65
N ASN A 334 -21.96 0.90 -2.12
CA ASN A 334 -22.10 2.33 -1.86
C ASN A 334 -23.11 2.93 -2.84
N PHE A 335 -24.05 3.72 -2.33
CA PHE A 335 -25.09 4.36 -3.13
C PHE A 335 -25.38 5.76 -2.62
N ARG A 336 -25.98 6.59 -3.47
CA ARG A 336 -26.47 7.92 -3.09
C ARG A 336 -27.85 7.76 -2.47
N ASN A 337 -27.95 7.98 -1.16
CA ASN A 337 -29.18 7.77 -0.41
C ASN A 337 -30.06 9.03 -0.47
N SER A 338 -31.25 8.92 -1.08
CA SER A 338 -32.24 10.00 -1.16
C SER A 338 -32.64 10.53 0.23
N ASP A 339 -32.75 9.63 1.20
CA ASP A 339 -33.23 9.95 2.55
C ASP A 339 -32.17 10.68 3.38
N LYS A 340 -30.91 10.67 2.92
CA LYS A 340 -29.78 11.37 3.52
C LYS A 340 -29.29 12.52 2.64
N ASN A 341 -30.21 13.24 1.98
CA ASN A 341 -29.90 14.37 1.10
C ASN A 341 -28.87 14.00 -0.01
N HIS A 342 -29.05 12.82 -0.62
CA HIS A 342 -28.12 12.24 -1.59
C HIS A 342 -26.67 12.11 -1.09
N ASN A 343 -26.45 12.01 0.22
CA ASN A 343 -25.14 11.62 0.74
C ASN A 343 -24.84 10.15 0.44
N TRP A 344 -23.55 9.82 0.43
CA TRP A 344 -23.10 8.44 0.28
C TRP A 344 -23.53 7.61 1.49
N ASP A 345 -24.12 6.46 1.22
CA ASP A 345 -24.49 5.46 2.21
C ASP A 345 -24.05 4.07 1.71
N THR A 346 -24.00 3.10 2.62
CA THR A 346 -23.56 1.75 2.31
C THR A 346 -24.63 0.75 2.75
N ARG A 347 -24.97 -0.19 1.87
CA ARG A 347 -25.80 -1.35 2.23
C ARG A 347 -25.06 -2.65 1.98
N GLU A 348 -25.33 -3.64 2.82
CA GLU A 348 -24.88 -5.01 2.61
C GLU A 348 -25.85 -5.74 1.67
N VAL A 349 -25.30 -6.50 0.73
CA VAL A 349 -26.06 -7.31 -0.22
C VAL A 349 -25.53 -8.74 -0.24
N TYR A 350 -26.42 -9.69 -0.49
CA TYR A 350 -26.12 -11.11 -0.61
C TYR A 350 -26.40 -11.54 -2.06
N PRO A 351 -25.39 -11.59 -2.95
CA PRO A 351 -25.61 -11.80 -4.38
C PRO A 351 -26.37 -13.08 -4.71
N THR A 352 -26.17 -14.17 -3.95
CA THR A 352 -26.95 -15.41 -4.10
C THR A 352 -28.45 -15.16 -3.90
N LYS A 353 -28.85 -14.53 -2.79
CA LYS A 353 -30.26 -14.23 -2.51
C LYS A 353 -30.87 -13.25 -3.52
N GLU A 354 -30.07 -12.30 -4.00
CA GLU A 354 -30.50 -11.37 -5.05
C GLU A 354 -30.73 -12.08 -6.40
N LEU A 355 -29.92 -13.10 -6.73
CA LEU A 355 -30.15 -13.96 -7.89
C LEU A 355 -31.38 -14.84 -7.70
N GLU A 356 -31.53 -15.51 -6.55
CA GLU A 356 -32.70 -16.34 -6.23
C GLU A 356 -34.01 -15.54 -6.40
N LYS A 357 -34.03 -14.31 -5.88
CA LYS A 357 -35.17 -13.39 -6.03
C LYS A 357 -35.39 -13.01 -7.50
N LEU A 358 -34.33 -12.60 -8.20
CA LEU A 358 -34.45 -12.19 -9.61
C LEU A 358 -34.97 -13.34 -10.49
N LEU A 359 -34.45 -14.55 -10.32
CA LEU A 359 -34.88 -15.70 -11.10
C LEU A 359 -36.32 -16.10 -10.78
N LYS A 360 -36.73 -16.03 -9.49
CA LYS A 360 -38.12 -16.26 -9.09
C LYS A 360 -39.08 -15.22 -9.68
N ASP A 361 -38.71 -13.94 -9.67
CA ASP A 361 -39.51 -12.85 -10.22
C ASP A 361 -39.77 -13.03 -11.74
N TYR A 362 -38.89 -13.74 -12.45
CA TYR A 362 -38.99 -14.05 -13.88
C TYR A 362 -39.32 -15.52 -14.17
N SER A 363 -39.72 -16.30 -13.16
CA SER A 363 -40.08 -17.73 -13.31
C SER A 363 -39.00 -18.60 -13.97
N ILE A 364 -37.72 -18.28 -13.76
CA ILE A 364 -36.59 -19.11 -14.21
C ILE A 364 -36.28 -20.14 -13.11
N GLU A 365 -36.49 -21.41 -13.43
CA GLU A 365 -36.17 -22.50 -12.52
C GLU A 365 -34.65 -22.72 -12.40
N TYR A 366 -34.18 -22.86 -11.16
CA TYR A 366 -32.77 -23.18 -10.84
C TYR A 366 -32.64 -24.25 -9.75
N GLY A 367 -33.74 -24.65 -9.12
CA GLY A 367 -33.77 -25.50 -7.92
C GLY A 367 -33.36 -26.95 -8.13
N HIS A 368 -33.20 -27.39 -9.38
CA HIS A 368 -32.72 -28.74 -9.72
C HIS A 368 -31.23 -28.75 -10.15
N GLY A 369 -30.52 -27.64 -9.95
CA GLY A 369 -29.10 -27.51 -10.33
C GLY A 369 -28.85 -27.31 -11.82
N GLU A 370 -29.91 -27.03 -12.58
CA GLU A 370 -29.85 -26.83 -14.02
C GLU A 370 -29.03 -25.60 -14.41
N CYS A 371 -28.46 -25.64 -15.63
CA CYS A 371 -27.72 -24.52 -16.16
C CYS A 371 -28.67 -23.51 -16.82
N ILE A 372 -28.86 -22.38 -16.16
CA ILE A 372 -29.78 -21.30 -16.50
C ILE A 372 -29.30 -20.36 -17.62
N LYS A 373 -28.17 -20.66 -18.29
CA LYS A 373 -27.62 -19.80 -19.35
C LYS A 373 -28.61 -19.58 -20.50
N ALA A 374 -29.24 -20.65 -21.00
CA ALA A 374 -30.20 -20.55 -22.10
C ALA A 374 -31.46 -19.77 -21.69
N ALA A 375 -31.96 -20.02 -20.49
CA ALA A 375 -33.10 -19.28 -19.92
C ALA A 375 -32.79 -17.78 -19.78
N ILE A 376 -31.62 -17.42 -19.21
CA ILE A 376 -31.13 -16.03 -19.13
C ILE A 376 -31.11 -15.37 -20.52
N CYS A 377 -30.63 -16.07 -21.55
CA CYS A 377 -30.56 -15.53 -22.91
C CYS A 377 -31.93 -15.42 -23.59
N GLY A 378 -32.93 -16.21 -23.17
CA GLY A 378 -34.31 -16.16 -23.67
C GLY A 378 -35.11 -14.96 -23.17
N GLU A 379 -34.68 -14.34 -22.07
CA GLU A 379 -35.33 -13.14 -21.53
C GLU A 379 -35.21 -11.93 -22.47
N SER A 380 -36.21 -11.05 -22.42
CA SER A 380 -36.27 -9.83 -23.24
C SER A 380 -36.47 -8.54 -22.45
N ASP A 381 -36.69 -8.62 -21.13
CA ASP A 381 -36.90 -7.44 -20.29
C ASP A 381 -35.58 -6.74 -19.95
N LYS A 382 -35.51 -5.44 -20.22
CA LYS A 382 -34.43 -4.54 -19.79
C LYS A 382 -34.17 -4.61 -18.29
N LYS A 383 -35.22 -4.68 -17.45
CA LYS A 383 -35.07 -4.68 -15.99
C LYS A 383 -34.33 -5.92 -15.51
N PHE A 384 -34.60 -7.08 -16.11
CA PHE A 384 -33.91 -8.33 -15.84
C PHE A 384 -32.40 -8.20 -16.06
N PHE A 385 -31.97 -7.84 -17.28
CA PHE A 385 -30.55 -7.75 -17.61
C PHE A 385 -29.84 -6.62 -16.86
N ALA A 386 -30.50 -5.50 -16.61
CA ALA A 386 -29.93 -4.43 -15.79
C ALA A 386 -29.64 -4.92 -14.36
N LYS A 387 -30.58 -5.65 -13.76
CA LYS A 387 -30.43 -6.20 -12.41
C LYS A 387 -29.41 -7.34 -12.38
N LEU A 388 -29.46 -8.29 -13.32
CA LEU A 388 -28.50 -9.40 -13.42
C LEU A 388 -27.07 -8.89 -13.59
N THR A 389 -26.86 -7.89 -14.46
CA THR A 389 -25.56 -7.25 -14.66
C THR A 389 -25.09 -6.53 -13.40
N SER A 390 -26.01 -5.87 -12.66
CA SER A 390 -25.67 -5.25 -11.38
C SER A 390 -25.29 -6.28 -10.32
N ILE A 391 -25.92 -7.44 -10.28
CA ILE A 391 -25.57 -8.52 -9.36
C ILE A 391 -24.22 -9.14 -9.74
N LEU A 392 -23.96 -9.38 -11.03
CA LEU A 392 -22.66 -9.86 -11.50
C LEU A 392 -21.53 -8.89 -11.13
N ASN A 393 -21.78 -7.57 -11.25
CA ASN A 393 -20.83 -6.55 -10.80
C ASN A 393 -20.55 -6.62 -9.30
N SER A 394 -21.56 -6.89 -8.45
CA SER A 394 -21.34 -7.04 -7.01
C SER A 394 -20.54 -8.31 -6.70
N ILE A 395 -20.82 -9.43 -7.38
CA ILE A 395 -20.03 -10.67 -7.26
C ILE A 395 -18.55 -10.40 -7.55
N LEU A 396 -18.27 -9.74 -8.68
CA LEU A 396 -16.92 -9.41 -9.13
C LEU A 396 -16.24 -8.30 -8.31
N GLN A 397 -16.97 -7.60 -7.43
CA GLN A 397 -16.44 -6.57 -6.55
C GLN A 397 -15.72 -7.20 -5.35
N MET A 398 -14.40 -7.34 -5.46
CA MET A 398 -13.60 -7.96 -4.40
C MET A 398 -13.37 -7.04 -3.19
N ARG A 399 -13.01 -5.78 -3.42
CA ARG A 399 -12.77 -4.80 -2.35
C ARG A 399 -14.09 -4.17 -1.93
N ASN A 400 -14.38 -4.22 -0.63
CA ASN A 400 -15.63 -3.77 -0.03
C ASN A 400 -15.31 -2.86 1.14
N SER A 401 -15.72 -1.59 1.05
CA SER A 401 -15.51 -0.60 2.09
C SER A 401 -16.83 0.03 2.52
N LYS A 402 -16.92 0.38 3.81
CA LYS A 402 -18.10 1.04 4.38
C LYS A 402 -17.82 2.52 4.59
N THR A 403 -18.66 3.36 4.00
CA THR A 403 -18.55 4.82 4.05
C THR A 403 -18.50 5.31 5.49
N GLY A 404 -17.51 6.14 5.84
CA GLY A 404 -17.37 6.76 7.16
C GLY A 404 -16.88 5.83 8.28
N THR A 405 -16.32 4.67 7.95
CA THR A 405 -15.81 3.71 8.95
C THR A 405 -14.46 3.12 8.54
N GLU A 406 -13.76 2.47 9.49
CA GLU A 406 -12.49 1.78 9.22
C GLU A 406 -12.61 0.44 8.46
N LEU A 407 -13.83 0.01 8.10
CA LEU A 407 -14.05 -1.27 7.44
C LEU A 407 -13.59 -1.21 5.96
N ASP A 408 -12.56 -1.98 5.63
CA ASP A 408 -12.12 -2.35 4.28
C ASP A 408 -11.78 -3.83 4.26
N TYR A 409 -12.51 -4.63 3.49
CA TYR A 409 -12.17 -6.04 3.35
C TYR A 409 -12.12 -6.46 1.89
N LEU A 410 -11.41 -7.56 1.67
CA LEU A 410 -11.29 -8.19 0.37
C LEU A 410 -11.92 -9.57 0.43
N ILE A 411 -12.85 -9.85 -0.48
CA ILE A 411 -13.44 -11.17 -0.65
C ILE A 411 -13.33 -11.63 -2.11
N SER A 412 -12.86 -12.86 -2.31
CA SER A 412 -12.72 -13.46 -3.65
C SER A 412 -14.02 -14.11 -4.10
N PRO A 413 -14.46 -13.90 -5.36
CA PRO A 413 -15.55 -14.68 -5.93
C PRO A 413 -15.08 -16.03 -6.48
N VAL A 414 -13.78 -16.33 -6.45
CA VAL A 414 -13.22 -17.60 -6.92
C VAL A 414 -12.72 -18.40 -5.73
N ALA A 415 -13.09 -19.68 -5.68
CA ALA A 415 -12.61 -20.64 -4.70
C ALA A 415 -11.19 -21.11 -5.03
N ASP A 416 -10.42 -21.43 -4.00
CA ASP A 416 -9.12 -22.11 -4.15
C ASP A 416 -9.27 -23.60 -4.49
N VAL A 417 -8.14 -24.31 -4.58
CA VAL A 417 -8.10 -25.75 -4.88
C VAL A 417 -8.80 -26.62 -3.82
N ASN A 418 -9.03 -26.10 -2.63
CA ASN A 418 -9.72 -26.77 -1.53
C ASN A 418 -11.20 -26.35 -1.44
N GLY A 419 -11.68 -25.52 -2.38
CA GLY A 419 -13.06 -25.04 -2.40
C GLY A 419 -13.33 -23.83 -1.48
N ASN A 420 -12.29 -23.20 -0.90
CA ASN A 420 -12.45 -22.07 0.00
C ASN A 420 -12.37 -20.73 -0.74
N PHE A 421 -13.23 -19.77 -0.36
CA PHE A 421 -13.14 -18.40 -0.86
C PHE A 421 -12.29 -17.56 0.08
N PHE A 422 -11.30 -16.85 -0.46
CA PHE A 422 -10.52 -15.91 0.33
C PHE A 422 -11.41 -14.79 0.87
N ASP A 423 -11.34 -14.53 2.17
CA ASP A 423 -12.01 -13.43 2.86
C ASP A 423 -11.06 -12.84 3.91
N SER A 424 -10.65 -11.59 3.72
CA SER A 424 -9.63 -10.95 4.56
C SER A 424 -10.05 -10.83 6.02
N ARG A 425 -11.36 -10.82 6.31
CA ARG A 425 -11.90 -10.77 7.68
C ARG A 425 -11.59 -12.02 8.50
N HIS A 426 -11.27 -13.13 7.81
CA HIS A 426 -10.99 -14.44 8.40
C HIS A 426 -9.63 -14.99 7.93
N ALA A 427 -8.78 -14.15 7.33
CA ALA A 427 -7.55 -14.59 6.70
C ALA A 427 -6.49 -14.98 7.75
N PRO A 428 -5.69 -16.05 7.50
CA PRO A 428 -4.58 -16.41 8.37
C PRO A 428 -3.52 -15.29 8.38
N LYS A 429 -2.70 -15.22 9.44
CA LYS A 429 -1.71 -14.14 9.64
C LYS A 429 -0.72 -13.96 8.48
N ASN A 430 -0.43 -15.05 7.75
CA ASN A 430 0.47 -15.04 6.60
C ASN A 430 -0.20 -14.60 5.29
N MET A 431 -1.47 -14.18 5.34
CA MET A 431 -2.25 -13.64 4.23
C MET A 431 -2.74 -12.21 4.55
N PRO A 432 -3.08 -11.41 3.52
CA PRO A 432 -3.53 -10.04 3.72
C PRO A 432 -4.77 -9.94 4.63
N GLN A 433 -4.72 -9.09 5.65
CA GLN A 433 -5.83 -8.90 6.60
C GLN A 433 -6.89 -7.90 6.09
N ASP A 434 -6.51 -7.04 5.15
CA ASP A 434 -7.38 -6.03 4.56
C ASP A 434 -6.95 -5.73 3.10
N ALA A 435 -7.65 -4.81 2.45
CA ALA A 435 -7.40 -4.49 1.05
C ALA A 435 -6.13 -3.66 0.81
N ASP A 436 -5.67 -2.89 1.78
CA ASP A 436 -4.44 -2.09 1.68
C ASP A 436 -3.21 -2.98 1.92
N ALA A 437 -3.30 -3.92 2.88
CA ALA A 437 -2.37 -5.03 3.04
C ALA A 437 -2.25 -5.85 1.75
N ASN A 438 -3.35 -6.09 1.04
CA ASN A 438 -3.34 -6.82 -0.22
C ASN A 438 -2.58 -6.09 -1.32
N GLY A 439 -2.72 -4.76 -1.39
CA GLY A 439 -1.96 -3.91 -2.30
C GLY A 439 -0.45 -3.99 -2.03
N ALA A 440 -0.05 -3.77 -0.78
CA ALA A 440 1.35 -3.92 -0.34
C ALA A 440 1.88 -5.34 -0.61
N TYR A 441 1.12 -6.37 -0.26
CA TYR A 441 1.50 -7.76 -0.51
C TYR A 441 1.81 -8.03 -1.98
N HIS A 442 0.96 -7.58 -2.90
CA HIS A 442 1.17 -7.77 -4.33
C HIS A 442 2.30 -6.91 -4.92
N ILE A 443 2.60 -5.75 -4.34
CA ILE A 443 3.85 -5.02 -4.61
C ILE A 443 5.04 -5.91 -4.21
N GLY A 444 4.98 -6.54 -3.03
CA GLY A 444 5.99 -7.49 -2.56
C GLY A 444 6.13 -8.69 -3.48
N LEU A 445 5.03 -9.21 -4.02
CA LEU A 445 5.04 -10.33 -4.97
C LEU A 445 5.74 -9.96 -6.29
N LYS A 446 5.58 -8.72 -6.76
CA LYS A 446 6.36 -8.22 -7.89
C LYS A 446 7.83 -8.07 -7.53
N GLY A 447 8.14 -7.63 -6.31
CA GLY A 447 9.49 -7.69 -5.74
C GLY A 447 10.08 -9.10 -5.79
N LEU A 448 9.27 -10.11 -5.48
CA LEU A 448 9.67 -11.52 -5.50
C LEU A 448 9.99 -12.00 -6.93
N MET A 449 9.21 -11.55 -7.93
CA MET A 449 9.56 -11.77 -9.33
C MET A 449 10.90 -11.14 -9.70
N LEU A 450 11.21 -9.94 -9.21
CA LEU A 450 12.51 -9.30 -9.44
C LEU A 450 13.65 -10.10 -8.78
N LEU A 451 13.45 -10.58 -7.55
CA LEU A 451 14.43 -11.41 -6.85
C LEU A 451 14.70 -12.72 -7.61
N TYR A 452 13.66 -13.37 -8.15
CA TYR A 452 13.86 -14.53 -9.03
C TYR A 452 14.62 -14.20 -10.31
N ARG A 453 14.42 -13.02 -10.90
CA ARG A 453 15.22 -12.59 -12.06
C ARG A 453 16.67 -12.32 -11.68
N ILE A 454 16.92 -11.70 -10.54
CA ILE A 454 18.27 -11.44 -10.02
C ILE A 454 19.00 -12.77 -9.79
N LYS A 455 18.36 -13.70 -9.09
CA LYS A 455 18.90 -15.05 -8.82
C LYS A 455 19.30 -15.79 -10.09
N ASN A 456 18.48 -15.69 -11.14
CA ASN A 456 18.69 -16.38 -12.41
C ASN A 456 19.44 -15.54 -13.46
N ASN A 457 19.91 -14.33 -13.13
CA ASN A 457 20.62 -13.50 -14.09
C ASN A 457 22.01 -14.06 -14.38
N GLN A 458 22.35 -14.19 -15.66
CA GLN A 458 23.67 -14.64 -16.10
C GLN A 458 24.68 -13.50 -16.00
N ASP A 459 25.92 -13.85 -15.65
CA ASP A 459 27.00 -12.88 -15.51
C ASP A 459 27.27 -12.20 -16.85
N GLY A 460 27.51 -10.88 -16.83
CA GLY A 460 27.69 -10.07 -18.05
C GLY A 460 26.40 -9.73 -18.81
N LYS A 461 25.23 -10.29 -18.44
CA LYS A 461 23.94 -9.89 -19.03
C LYS A 461 23.24 -8.82 -18.21
N LYS A 462 22.62 -7.86 -18.92
CA LYS A 462 21.83 -6.78 -18.34
C LYS A 462 20.54 -7.32 -17.70
N LEU A 463 20.36 -7.04 -16.41
CA LEU A 463 19.14 -7.40 -15.68
C LEU A 463 17.92 -6.63 -16.19
N ASN A 464 16.82 -7.33 -16.47
CA ASN A 464 15.55 -6.73 -16.86
C ASN A 464 14.58 -6.60 -15.67
N LEU A 465 14.39 -5.37 -15.19
CA LEU A 465 13.50 -5.03 -14.08
C LEU A 465 12.06 -4.68 -14.52
N VAL A 466 11.73 -4.72 -15.82
CA VAL A 466 10.38 -4.41 -16.31
C VAL A 466 9.48 -5.63 -16.16
N ILE A 467 8.44 -5.51 -15.34
CA ILE A 467 7.40 -6.55 -15.19
C ILE A 467 6.21 -6.20 -16.08
N LYS A 468 5.86 -7.11 -16.99
CA LYS A 468 4.63 -7.01 -17.80
C LYS A 468 3.43 -7.60 -17.05
N ASN A 469 2.21 -7.20 -17.43
CA ASN A 469 1.01 -7.71 -16.76
C ASN A 469 0.81 -9.20 -17.00
N GLU A 470 1.13 -9.68 -18.20
CA GLU A 470 1.01 -11.08 -18.59
C GLU A 470 1.93 -11.96 -17.72
N GLU A 471 3.20 -11.55 -17.58
CA GLU A 471 4.19 -12.22 -16.72
C GLU A 471 3.75 -12.25 -15.26
N TYR A 472 3.17 -11.15 -14.78
CA TYR A 472 2.68 -11.06 -13.41
C TYR A 472 1.45 -11.94 -13.16
N PHE A 473 0.50 -11.99 -14.10
CA PHE A 473 -0.65 -12.89 -14.00
C PHE A 473 -0.24 -14.34 -14.01
N GLU A 474 0.67 -14.74 -14.91
CA GLU A 474 1.20 -16.09 -14.95
C GLU A 474 1.86 -16.49 -13.63
N PHE A 475 2.68 -15.58 -13.06
CA PHE A 475 3.31 -15.80 -11.78
C PHE A 475 2.31 -15.99 -10.63
N VAL A 476 1.39 -15.03 -10.44
CA VAL A 476 0.49 -15.02 -9.27
C VAL A 476 -0.60 -16.10 -9.35
N GLN A 477 -1.00 -16.53 -10.55
CA GLN A 477 -2.02 -17.56 -10.74
C GLN A 477 -1.47 -18.99 -10.62
N ASN A 478 -0.15 -19.17 -10.73
CA ASN A 478 0.48 -20.50 -10.69
C ASN A 478 1.34 -20.74 -9.44
N ARG A 479 1.77 -19.70 -8.72
CA ARG A 479 2.63 -19.84 -7.53
C ARG A 479 2.09 -20.78 -6.44
N ASN A 480 0.77 -20.85 -6.28
CA ASN A 480 0.13 -21.66 -5.24
C ASN A 480 -0.31 -23.05 -5.76
N LYS A 481 -0.10 -23.33 -7.06
CA LYS A 481 -0.33 -24.65 -7.67
C LYS A 481 0.91 -25.53 -7.58
N SER A 482 2.10 -24.92 -7.58
CA SER A 482 3.40 -25.61 -7.60
C SER A 482 3.90 -26.08 -6.23
N SER A 483 3.14 -25.87 -5.14
CA SER A 483 3.45 -26.38 -3.79
C SER A 483 3.17 -27.88 -3.61
N LYS A 484 2.92 -28.60 -4.71
CA LYS A 484 2.89 -30.07 -4.79
C LYS A 484 3.87 -30.56 -5.86
N ILE A 485 5.18 -30.42 -5.61
CA ILE A 485 6.23 -31.33 -6.12
C ILE A 485 7.20 -31.57 -4.97
#